data_AF-A0A7C4RIT3-F1
#
_entry.id   AF-A0A7C4RIT3-F1
#
_cell.length_a   1.000
_cell.length_b   1.000
_cell.length_c   1.000
_cell.angle_alpha   90.00
_cell.angle_beta   90.00
_cell.angle_gamma   90.00
#
_symmetry.space_group_name_H-M   'P 1'
#
loop_
_entity.id
_entity.type
_entity.pdbx_description
1 polymer ?
#
loop_
_entity_poly.entity_id
_entity_poly.type
_entity_poly.pdbx_seq_one_letter_code
_entity_poly.pdbx_strand_id
1 'polypeptide(L)'
;MGKFLQLLEYKAGRAGVRVVKVRPRGSSEELSYENRLKDWISACRIKMRGWGSPDSPAEMKPLLAFVVASLIVEAGSPHPSGVG
;
A
#
# COMPACT_ATOMS: atom_id res chain seq x y z
N MET A 1 6.07 -6.24 -4.91
CA MET A 1 5.25 -6.46 -3.70
C MET A 1 6.12 -6.13 -2.49
N GLY A 2 5.73 -5.21 -1.61
CA GLY A 2 6.60 -4.77 -0.50
C GLY A 2 6.76 -5.84 0.59
N LYS A 3 7.85 -5.75 1.39
CA LYS A 3 8.17 -6.69 2.49
C LYS A 3 6.99 -6.88 3.47
N PHE A 4 6.23 -5.80 3.72
CA PHE A 4 5.03 -5.84 4.56
C PHE A 4 3.99 -6.85 4.05
N LEU A 5 3.65 -6.80 2.76
CA LEU A 5 2.61 -7.65 2.17
C LEU A 5 3.04 -9.12 2.12
N GLN A 6 4.33 -9.39 1.87
CA GLN A 6 4.89 -10.75 1.91
C GLN A 6 4.75 -11.38 3.30
N LEU A 7 5.09 -10.63 4.36
CA LEU A 7 4.95 -11.12 5.74
C LEU A 7 3.49 -11.27 6.15
N LEU A 8 2.61 -10.38 5.68
CA LEU A 8 1.17 -10.48 5.90
C LEU A 8 0.59 -11.73 5.24
N GLU A 9 0.93 -12.00 3.98
CA GLU A 9 0.54 -13.21 3.25
C GLU A 9 1.03 -14.48 3.95
N TYR A 10 2.30 -14.51 4.38
CA TYR A 10 2.87 -15.63 5.12
C TYR A 10 2.10 -15.92 6.42
N LYS A 11 1.82 -14.89 7.23
CA LYS A 11 1.08 -15.05 8.49
C LYS A 11 -0.39 -15.44 8.27
N ALA A 12 -1.04 -14.84 7.26
CA ALA A 12 -2.40 -15.17 6.91
C ALA A 12 -2.53 -16.64 6.48
N GLY A 13 -1.63 -17.11 5.60
CA GLY A 13 -1.61 -18.49 5.15
C GLY A 13 -1.45 -19.48 6.31
N ARG A 14 -0.57 -19.17 7.28
CA ARG A 14 -0.41 -19.97 8.50
C ARG A 14 -1.67 -20.02 9.39
N ALA A 15 -2.53 -19.01 9.32
CA ALA A 15 -3.79 -18.96 10.05
C ALA A 15 -4.98 -19.51 9.23
N GLY A 16 -4.72 -20.11 8.06
CA GLY A 16 -5.78 -20.67 7.21
C GLY A 16 -6.61 -19.61 6.47
N VAL A 17 -6.13 -18.38 6.38
CA VAL A 17 -6.81 -17.26 5.70
C VAL A 17 -5.95 -16.74 4.54
N ARG A 18 -6.60 -16.10 3.55
CA ARG A 18 -5.94 -15.59 2.35
C ARG A 18 -5.97 -14.07 2.30
N VAL A 19 -4.84 -13.45 1.96
CA VAL A 19 -4.79 -12.01 1.64
C VAL A 19 -5.28 -11.82 0.21
N VAL A 20 -6.20 -10.89 0.03
CA VAL A 20 -6.79 -10.56 -1.28
C VAL A 20 -6.46 -9.11 -1.61
N LYS A 21 -5.76 -8.89 -2.71
CA LYS A 21 -5.35 -7.56 -3.18
C LYS A 21 -6.52 -6.80 -3.85
N VAL A 22 -7.32 -6.10 -3.08
CA VAL A 22 -8.40 -5.26 -3.64
C VAL A 22 -7.88 -3.99 -4.32
N ARG A 23 -8.72 -3.31 -5.11
CA ARG A 23 -8.39 -1.96 -5.58
C ARG A 23 -8.63 -0.91 -4.50
N PRO A 24 -7.67 0.02 -4.31
CA PRO A 24 -7.76 1.04 -3.26
C PRO A 24 -8.67 2.23 -3.61
N ARG A 25 -9.09 2.39 -4.88
CA ARG A 25 -9.75 3.61 -5.37
C ARG A 25 -11.10 3.85 -4.68
N GLY A 26 -11.31 5.08 -4.20
CA GLY A 26 -12.57 5.48 -3.56
C GLY A 26 -12.80 4.99 -2.13
N SER A 27 -11.86 4.29 -1.48
CA SER A 27 -12.06 3.89 -0.07
C SER A 27 -11.98 5.10 0.87
N SER A 28 -11.07 6.03 0.59
CA SER A 28 -10.85 7.25 1.36
C SER A 28 -11.29 8.53 0.65
N GLU A 29 -11.84 8.43 -0.56
CA GLU A 29 -12.44 9.58 -1.25
C GLU A 29 -13.55 10.18 -0.38
N GLU A 30 -13.67 11.51 -0.42
CA GLU A 30 -14.60 12.32 0.37
C GLU A 30 -14.32 12.36 1.89
N LEU A 31 -13.30 11.66 2.38
CA LEU A 31 -12.89 11.72 3.79
C LEU A 31 -11.69 12.65 3.96
N SER A 32 -11.91 13.78 4.65
CA SER A 32 -10.83 14.68 5.06
C SER A 32 -9.79 13.94 5.90
N TYR A 33 -8.53 14.35 5.79
CA TYR A 33 -7.43 13.73 6.53
C TYR A 33 -7.60 13.86 8.06
N GLU A 34 -8.24 14.95 8.48
CA GLU A 34 -8.54 15.29 9.88
C GLU A 34 -9.65 14.43 10.48
N ASN A 35 -10.39 13.66 9.65
CA ASN A 35 -11.39 12.74 10.14
C ASN A 35 -10.74 11.56 10.87
N ARG A 36 -10.84 11.55 12.21
CA ARG A 36 -10.29 10.49 13.08
C ARG A 36 -10.79 9.07 12.75
N LEU A 37 -11.92 8.94 12.07
CA LEU A 37 -12.50 7.65 11.69
C LEU A 37 -12.16 7.22 10.26
N LYS A 38 -11.35 8.01 9.53
CA LYS A 38 -11.05 7.78 8.11
C LYS A 38 -10.55 6.37 7.82
N ASP A 39 -9.63 5.86 8.63
CA ASP A 39 -9.05 4.52 8.44
C ASP A 39 -10.08 3.42 8.69
N TRP A 40 -10.89 3.55 9.73
CA TRP A 40 -11.95 2.60 10.04
C TRP A 40 -13.01 2.56 8.92
N ILE A 41 -13.49 3.72 8.48
CA ILE A 41 -14.45 3.83 7.38
C ILE A 41 -13.87 3.24 6.09
N SER A 42 -12.61 3.53 5.78
CA SER A 42 -11.92 3.01 4.59
C SER A 42 -11.80 1.48 4.62
N ALA A 43 -11.45 0.91 5.78
CA ALA A 43 -11.38 -0.55 5.96
C ALA A 43 -12.76 -1.22 5.79
N CYS A 44 -13.82 -0.63 6.35
CA CYS A 44 -15.19 -1.08 6.14
C CYS A 44 -15.59 -1.04 4.67
N ARG A 45 -15.29 0.06 3.95
CA ARG A 45 -15.56 0.20 2.51
C ARG A 45 -14.83 -0.87 1.69
N ILE A 46 -13.57 -1.18 2.02
CA ILE A 46 -12.81 -2.27 1.39
C ILE A 46 -13.48 -3.63 1.62
N LYS A 47 -13.89 -3.92 2.86
CA LYS A 47 -14.58 -5.16 3.21
C LYS A 47 -15.90 -5.33 2.44
N MET A 48 -16.67 -4.25 2.28
CA MET A 48 -17.97 -4.29 1.61
C MET A 48 -17.87 -4.36 0.08
N ARG A 49 -16.90 -3.68 -0.55
CA ARG A 49 -16.83 -3.58 -2.03
C ARG A 49 -16.39 -4.87 -2.73
N GLY A 50 -15.61 -5.74 -2.09
CA GLY A 50 -15.05 -6.91 -2.76
C GLY A 50 -14.17 -6.56 -3.98
N TRP A 51 -13.72 -7.58 -4.72
CA TRP A 51 -12.84 -7.40 -5.89
C TRP A 51 -13.64 -6.91 -7.12
N GLY A 52 -13.82 -5.59 -7.27
CA GLY A 52 -14.47 -4.98 -8.45
C GLY A 52 -13.46 -4.44 -9.46
N SER A 53 -13.23 -5.14 -10.58
CA SER A 53 -12.19 -4.88 -11.63
C SER A 53 -12.32 -3.51 -12.38
N PRO A 54 -11.33 -2.57 -12.50
CA PRO A 54 -10.86 -2.14 -13.85
C PRO A 54 -9.32 -2.09 -14.14
N ASP A 55 -8.98 -1.99 -15.43
CA ASP A 55 -7.64 -2.17 -16.04
C ASP A 55 -6.68 -0.95 -16.00
N SER A 56 -6.97 0.11 -15.23
CA SER A 56 -6.16 1.34 -15.23
C SER A 56 -5.64 1.77 -13.85
N PRO A 57 -4.48 2.46 -13.77
CA PRO A 57 -3.88 2.89 -12.51
C PRO A 57 -4.79 3.84 -11.72
N ALA A 58 -4.89 3.61 -10.41
CA ALA A 58 -5.88 4.27 -9.56
C ALA A 58 -5.57 5.76 -9.30
N GLU A 59 -4.34 6.21 -9.11
CA GLU A 59 -4.07 7.65 -8.96
C GLU A 59 -2.67 7.97 -9.46
N MET A 60 -2.56 8.66 -10.59
CA MET A 60 -1.40 9.47 -10.94
C MET A 60 -1.74 10.91 -10.57
N LYS A 61 -1.54 11.27 -9.30
CA LYS A 61 -1.40 12.69 -8.96
C LYS A 61 0.07 13.05 -9.22
N PRO A 62 0.35 14.21 -9.86
CA PRO A 62 1.70 14.74 -9.87
C PRO A 62 2.18 14.87 -8.43
N LEU A 63 3.44 14.54 -8.17
CA LEU A 63 4.06 14.92 -6.90
C LEU A 63 3.87 16.43 -6.76
N LEU A 64 3.25 16.88 -5.67
CA LEU A 64 3.06 18.31 -5.39
C LEU A 64 4.40 19.05 -5.23
N ALA A 65 5.52 18.32 -5.18
CA ALA A 65 6.87 18.85 -5.24
C ALA A 65 7.58 18.33 -6.50
N PHE A 66 8.24 19.24 -7.21
CA PHE A 66 9.21 18.91 -8.23
C PHE A 66 10.43 18.27 -7.56
N VAL A 67 10.52 16.95 -7.58
CA VAL A 67 11.71 16.23 -7.10
C VAL A 67 12.66 16.10 -8.28
N VAL A 68 13.79 16.82 -8.22
CA VAL A 68 14.85 16.69 -9.21
C VAL A 68 15.42 15.27 -9.10
N ALA A 69 15.63 14.60 -10.24
CA ALA A 69 16.18 13.24 -10.25
C ALA A 69 17.53 13.13 -9.50
N SER A 70 18.33 14.21 -9.49
CA SER A 70 19.59 14.29 -8.74
C SER A 70 19.43 14.24 -7.21
N LEU A 71 18.22 14.47 -6.68
CA LEU A 71 17.92 14.41 -5.24
C LEU A 71 17.41 13.04 -4.79
N ILE A 72 17.25 12.09 -5.72
CA ILE A 72 16.82 10.73 -5.42
C ILE A 72 18.06 9.90 -5.09
N VAL A 73 18.33 9.68 -3.81
CA VAL A 73 19.39 8.76 -3.35
C VAL A 73 18.78 7.38 -3.16
N GLU A 74 19.35 6.38 -3.81
CA GLU A 74 19.00 4.98 -3.59
C GLU A 74 19.42 4.58 -2.16
N ALA A 75 18.45 4.29 -1.30
CA ALA A 75 18.74 3.71 0.01
C ALA A 75 19.15 2.25 -0.17
N GLY A 76 20.44 2.03 -0.45
CA GLY A 76 21.03 0.70 -0.46
C GLY A 76 20.81 -0.02 0.87
N SER A 77 20.54 -1.33 0.81
CA SER A 77 20.45 -2.19 2.00
C SER A 77 21.84 -2.36 2.64
N PRO A 78 21.96 -2.42 3.99
CA PRO A 78 23.25 -2.72 4.62
C PRO A 78 23.67 -4.13 4.19
N HIS A 79 24.80 -4.22 3.50
CA HIS A 79 25.46 -5.49 3.25
C HIS A 79 26.07 -6.00 4.56
N PRO A 80 25.87 -7.26 4.96
CA PRO A 80 26.74 -7.86 5.96
C PRO A 80 28.10 -8.05 5.30
N SER A 81 29.11 -7.28 5.72
CA SER A 81 30.51 -7.57 5.44
C SER A 81 30.85 -8.90 6.10
N GLY A 82 30.71 -9.98 5.33
CA GLY A 82 31.23 -11.29 5.67
C GLY A 82 32.75 -11.23 5.72
N VAL A 83 33.26 -11.79 6.81
CA VAL A 83 34.68 -12.03 7.08
C VAL A 83 35.25 -12.98 6.02
N GLY A 84 36.44 -12.65 5.53
CA GLY A 84 37.32 -13.52 4.75
C GLY A 84 38.72 -12.96 4.81
#